data_AF-A0A093DRD1-F1
#
_entry.id   AF-A0A093DRD1-F1
#
_cell.length_a   1.000
_cell.length_b   1.000
_cell.length_c   1.000
_cell.angle_alpha   90.00
_cell.angle_beta   90.00
_cell.angle_gamma   90.00
#
_symmetry.space_group_name_H-M   'P 1'
#
loop_
_entity.id
_entity.type
_entity.pdbx_description
1 polymer ?
#
loop_
_entity_poly.entity_id
_entity_poly.type
_entity_poly.pdbx_seq_one_letter_code
_entity_poly.pdbx_strand_id
1 'polypeptide(L)' 'QELGTLGFDCTLEEVDLEDITKNQINTIKACTSEDPESKCLQGIYEDLNAYRAELKNFNDQKILTTIDEMMKVSV' A
#
# COMPACT_ATOMS: atom_id res chain seq x y z
N GLN A 1 -4.12 -21.23 -12.58
CA GLN A 1 -2.85 -20.51 -12.38
C GLN A 1 -2.97 -19.87 -11.02
N GLU A 2 -2.27 -20.41 -10.02
CA GLU A 2 -2.28 -19.82 -8.69
C GLU A 2 -1.79 -18.37 -8.81
N LEU A 3 -2.60 -17.43 -8.30
CA LEU A 3 -2.26 -16.02 -8.18
C LEU A 3 -1.20 -15.89 -7.09
N GLY A 4 0.00 -16.41 -7.35
CA GLY A 4 1.13 -16.28 -6.45
C GLY A 4 1.48 -14.81 -6.31
N THR A 5 1.56 -14.34 -5.06
CA THR A 5 2.21 -13.10 -4.66
C THR A 5 3.55 -12.98 -5.36
N LEU A 6 3.60 -12.17 -6.44
CA LEU A 6 4.82 -11.73 -7.14
C LEU A 6 5.84 -12.81 -7.56
N GLY A 7 5.48 -14.10 -7.51
CA GLY A 7 6.40 -15.22 -7.77
C GLY A 7 7.44 -15.47 -6.68
N PHE A 8 7.26 -14.91 -5.48
CA PHE A 8 8.12 -15.17 -4.32
C PHE A 8 7.43 -16.12 -3.35
N ASP A 9 8.08 -17.23 -3.06
CA ASP A 9 7.64 -18.21 -2.06
C ASP A 9 8.34 -17.86 -0.74
N CYS A 10 7.83 -16.84 -0.04
CA CYS A 10 8.35 -16.43 1.26
C CYS A 10 7.66 -17.20 2.38
N THR A 11 8.43 -17.69 3.35
CA THR A 11 7.91 -18.23 4.61
C THR A 11 7.55 -17.10 5.58
N LEU A 12 6.69 -17.37 6.57
CA LEU A 12 6.35 -16.37 7.61
C LEU A 12 7.58 -15.90 8.42
N GLU A 13 8.66 -16.69 8.44
CA GLU A 13 9.92 -16.34 9.10
C GLU A 13 10.75 -15.34 8.27
N GLU A 14 10.56 -15.30 6.95
CA GLU A 14 11.23 -14.40 6.02
C GLU A 14 10.47 -13.09 5.78
N VAL A 15 9.19 -13.04 6.18
CA VAL A 15 8.34 -11.86 6.02
C VAL A 15 8.55 -10.91 7.19
N ASP A 16 9.03 -9.70 6.89
CA ASP A 16 8.97 -8.59 7.83
C ASP A 16 7.51 -8.12 7.96
N LEU A 17 6.93 -8.29 9.15
CA LEU A 17 5.56 -7.88 9.47
C LEU A 17 5.48 -6.41 9.92
N GLU A 18 6.60 -5.69 9.90
CA GLU A 18 6.60 -4.26 10.22
C GLU A 18 5.84 -3.47 9.14
N ASP A 19 4.81 -2.76 9.59
CA ASP A 19 4.09 -1.82 8.75
C ASP A 19 4.94 -0.57 8.48
N ILE A 20 5.30 -0.36 7.21
CA ILE A 20 6.11 0.78 6.78
C ILE A 20 5.36 2.12 6.94
N THR A 21 4.04 2.10 7.07
CA THR A 21 3.21 3.31 7.26
C THR A 21 2.81 3.55 8.71
N LYS A 22 3.32 2.75 9.66
CA LYS A 22 2.99 2.82 11.11
C LYS A 22 3.14 4.21 11.75
N ASN A 23 4.00 5.06 11.20
CA ASN A 23 4.28 6.41 11.70
C ASN A 23 3.43 7.51 11.01
N GLN A 24 2.55 7.13 10.09
CA GLN A 24 1.68 8.01 9.33
C GLN A 24 0.24 7.97 9.89
N ILE A 25 -0.74 8.46 9.14
CA ILE A 25 -2.16 8.30 9.48
C ILE A 25 -2.47 6.80 9.61
N ASN A 26 -3.15 6.41 10.69
CA ASN A 26 -3.66 5.05 10.80
C ASN A 26 -4.85 4.88 9.85
N THR A 27 -4.56 4.53 8.59
CA THR A 27 -5.53 4.41 7.51
C THR A 27 -6.63 3.41 7.86
N ILE A 28 -6.27 2.27 8.50
CA ILE A 28 -7.23 1.27 8.95
C ILE A 28 -8.28 1.92 9.85
N LYS A 29 -7.86 2.64 10.89
CA LYS A 29 -8.76 3.33 11.82
C LYS A 29 -9.57 4.42 11.13
N ALA A 30 -8.97 5.16 10.18
CA ALA A 30 -9.66 6.20 9.43
C ALA A 30 -10.79 5.60 8.57
N CYS A 31 -10.51 4.49 7.88
CA CYS A 31 -11.45 3.82 6.98
C CYS A 31 -12.54 3.01 7.70
N THR A 32 -12.33 2.61 8.95
CA THR A 32 -13.34 1.91 9.77
C THR A 32 -14.17 2.85 10.66
N SER A 33 -13.97 4.16 10.56
CA SER A 33 -14.73 5.14 11.34
C SER A 33 -16.14 5.37 10.76
N GLU A 34 -17.05 5.91 11.57
CA GLU A 34 -18.44 6.15 11.17
C GLU A 34 -18.59 7.20 10.04
N ASP A 35 -17.60 8.08 9.86
CA ASP A 35 -17.52 9.05 8.77
C ASP A 35 -16.09 9.03 8.16
N PRO A 36 -15.81 8.01 7.32
CA PRO A 36 -14.45 7.69 6.92
C PRO A 36 -13.93 8.52 5.74
N GLU A 37 -14.81 9.16 4.96
CA GLU A 37 -14.53 9.43 3.54
C GLU A 37 -13.27 10.28 3.30
N SER A 38 -13.15 11.45 3.95
CA SER A 38 -12.00 12.34 3.73
C SER A 38 -10.69 11.83 4.33
N LYS A 39 -10.72 11.30 5.57
CA LYS A 39 -9.51 10.86 6.29
C LYS A 39 -9.03 9.50 5.81
N CYS A 40 -9.93 8.63 5.38
CA CYS A 40 -9.60 7.34 4.79
C CYS A 40 -8.87 7.54 3.46
N LEU A 41 -9.41 8.38 2.56
CA LEU A 41 -8.75 8.67 1.28
C LEU A 41 -7.39 9.34 1.47
N GLN A 42 -7.27 10.26 2.43
CA GLN A 42 -5.97 10.84 2.79
C GLN A 42 -4.97 9.77 3.25
N GLY A 43 -5.39 8.88 4.16
CA GLY A 43 -4.53 7.78 4.63
C GLY A 43 -4.10 6.84 3.50
N ILE A 44 -5.04 6.46 2.63
CA ILE A 44 -4.76 5.64 1.44
C ILE A 44 -3.72 6.33 0.54
N TYR A 45 -3.84 7.63 0.31
CA TYR A 45 -2.88 8.38 -0.50
C TYR A 45 -1.48 8.41 0.14
N GLU A 46 -1.38 8.62 1.45
CA GLU A 46 -0.11 8.59 2.20
C GLU A 46 0.53 7.19 2.15
N ASP A 47 -0.26 6.14 2.35
CA ASP A 47 0.19 4.75 2.27
C ASP A 47 0.73 4.42 0.87
N LEU A 48 -0.02 4.78 -0.19
CA LEU A 48 0.38 4.56 -1.57
C LEU A 48 1.71 5.28 -1.89
N ASN A 49 1.94 6.48 -1.36
CA ASN A 49 3.22 7.17 -1.53
C ASN A 49 4.39 6.41 -0.88
N ALA A 50 4.19 5.87 0.32
CA ALA A 50 5.21 5.08 1.00
C ALA A 50 5.55 3.81 0.22
N TYR A 51 4.53 3.03 -0.19
CA TYR A 51 4.73 1.84 -1.02
C TYR A 51 5.41 2.16 -2.35
N ARG A 52 5.03 3.27 -2.99
CA ARG A 52 5.66 3.72 -4.24
C ARG A 52 7.15 4.02 -4.06
N ALA A 53 7.54 4.61 -2.92
CA ALA A 53 8.93 4.94 -2.63
C ALA A 53 9.78 3.67 -2.43
N GLU A 54 9.28 2.71 -1.65
CA GLU A 54 9.95 1.42 -1.41
C GLU A 54 10.06 0.58 -2.69
N LEU A 55 9.01 0.57 -3.52
CA LEU A 55 8.97 -0.18 -4.77
C LEU A 55 9.66 0.52 -5.95
N LYS A 56 10.21 1.73 -5.77
CA LYS A 56 10.79 2.52 -6.87
C LYS A 56 11.86 1.78 -7.67
N ASN A 57 12.64 0.94 -7.00
CA ASN A 57 13.72 0.15 -7.61
C ASN A 57 13.26 -1.26 -8.02
N PHE A 58 11.97 -1.57 -7.88
CA PHE A 58 11.41 -2.85 -8.28
C PHE A 58 11.29 -2.92 -9.80
N ASN A 59 11.64 -4.09 -10.36
CA ASN A 59 11.70 -4.27 -11.82
C ASN A 59 10.31 -4.30 -12.49
N ASP A 60 9.24 -4.52 -11.73
CA ASP A 60 7.88 -4.55 -12.27
C ASP A 60 7.26 -3.15 -12.36
N GLN A 61 7.37 -2.55 -13.54
CA GLN A 61 6.79 -1.24 -13.85
C GLN A 61 5.25 -1.23 -13.81
N LYS A 62 4.59 -2.39 -13.94
CA LYS A 62 3.13 -2.49 -13.89
C LYS A 62 2.61 -2.14 -12.49
N ILE A 63 3.34 -2.55 -11.46
CA ILE A 63 2.99 -2.25 -10.07
C ILE A 63 3.08 -0.76 -9.80
N LEU A 64 4.19 -0.12 -10.22
CA LEU A 64 4.37 1.33 -10.07
C LEU A 64 3.27 2.12 -10.80
N THR A 65 2.92 1.70 -12.02
CA THR A 65 1.83 2.32 -12.79
C THR A 65 0.47 2.15 -12.11
N THR A 66 0.21 0.96 -11.53
CA THR A 66 -1.03 0.69 -10.81
C THR A 66 -1.14 1.58 -9.55
N ILE A 67 -0.05 1.75 -8.80
CA ILE A 67 0.01 2.65 -7.64
C ILE A 67 -0.26 4.10 -8.08
N ASP A 68 0.37 4.55 -9.18
CA ASP A 68 0.15 5.89 -9.74
C ASP A 68 -1.32 6.14 -10.13
N GLU A 69 -2.02 5.11 -10.64
CA GLU A 69 -3.44 5.19 -10.97
C GLU A 69 -4.32 5.23 -9.70
N MET A 70 -4.01 4.42 -8.69
CA MET A 70 -4.72 4.44 -7.40
C MET A 70 -4.56 5.77 -6.66
N MET A 71 -3.38 6.41 -6.75
CA MET A 71 -3.15 7.73 -6.16
C MET A 71 -4.04 8.81 -6.79
N LYS A 72 -4.32 8.74 -8.10
CA LYS A 72 -5.16 9.75 -8.79
C LYS A 72 -6.61 9.73 -8.35
N VAL A 73 -7.13 8.57 -7.93
CA VAL A 73 -8.52 8.43 -7.47
C VAL A 73 -8.69 8.68 -5.97
N SER A 74 -7.59 8.83 -5.25
CA SER A 74 -7.57 9.07 -3.80
C SER A 74 -7.49 10.56 -3.43
N VAL A 75 -7.47 11.46 -4.43
CA VAL A 75 -7.34 12.92 -4.34
C VAL A 75 -8.58 13.61 -4.87
#